data_AF-A0A2E7AQH3-F1
#
_entry.id   AF-A0A2E7AQH3-F1
#
_cell.length_a   1.000
_cell.length_b   1.000
_cell.length_c   1.000
_cell.angle_alpha   90.00
_cell.angle_beta   90.00
_cell.angle_gamma   90.00
#
_symmetry.space_group_name_H-M   'P 1'
#
loop_
_entity.id
_entity.type
_entity.pdbx_description
1 polymer ?
#
loop_
_entity_poly.entity_id
_entity_poly.type
_entity_poly.pdbx_seq_one_letter_code
_entity_poly.pdbx_strand_id
1 'polypeptide(L)'
;MALDLRRPYPGPCRTWLEETLLFLEGKGMLEATRETNPSHYHIALYSEPYVAYVSRLTDRPAEEIVSLVNTEATYRVKRRDTLWHISRRYDTTPEAIQRANGLRTADIYPGQLLKIPIGQR
;
A
#
# COMPACT_ATOMS: atom_id res chain seq x y z
N MET A 1 1.34 2.68 -7.74
CA MET A 1 1.78 2.43 -6.34
C MET A 1 2.93 1.43 -6.38
N ALA A 2 3.91 1.48 -5.47
CA ALA A 2 4.99 0.49 -5.44
C ALA A 2 5.07 -0.24 -4.08
N LEU A 3 5.43 -1.53 -4.10
CA LEU A 3 5.53 -2.39 -2.93
C LEU A 3 6.79 -3.28 -3.02
N ASP A 4 7.55 -3.33 -1.93
CA ASP A 4 8.68 -4.25 -1.80
C ASP A 4 8.28 -5.50 -1.02
N LEU A 5 8.42 -6.67 -1.64
CA LEU A 5 8.21 -7.96 -1.00
C LEU A 5 9.54 -8.66 -0.71
N ARG A 6 9.75 -9.04 0.55
CA ARG A 6 10.87 -9.92 0.90
C ARG A 6 10.74 -11.23 0.14
N ARG A 7 11.83 -11.66 -0.49
CA ARG A 7 11.87 -12.96 -1.17
C ARG A 7 11.82 -14.11 -0.16
N PRO A 8 10.83 -15.02 -0.24
CA PRO A 8 10.80 -16.21 0.60
C PRO A 8 11.97 -17.17 0.29
N TYR A 9 12.29 -18.05 1.23
CA TYR A 9 13.22 -19.15 0.95
C TYR A 9 12.69 -20.05 -0.18
N PRO A 10 13.56 -20.75 -0.92
CA PRO A 10 13.13 -21.69 -1.96
C PRO A 10 12.14 -22.73 -1.41
N GLY A 11 11.01 -22.92 -2.10
CA GLY A 11 9.94 -23.82 -1.69
C GLY A 11 8.58 -23.41 -2.27
N PRO A 12 7.50 -24.10 -1.89
CA PRO A 12 6.16 -23.90 -2.47
C PRO A 12 5.65 -22.46 -2.37
N CYS A 13 5.94 -21.77 -1.25
CA CYS A 13 5.54 -20.38 -1.06
C CYS A 13 6.19 -19.43 -2.08
N ARG A 14 7.46 -19.67 -2.43
CA ARG A 14 8.15 -18.86 -3.44
C ARG A 14 7.64 -19.15 -4.84
N THR A 15 7.41 -20.43 -5.16
CA THR A 15 6.83 -20.82 -6.46
C THR A 15 5.46 -20.20 -6.65
N TRP A 16 4.59 -20.31 -5.64
CA TRP A 16 3.26 -19.68 -5.65
C TRP A 16 3.34 -18.17 -5.85
N LEU A 17 4.27 -17.48 -5.16
CA LEU A 17 4.46 -16.05 -5.32
C LEU A 17 4.91 -15.69 -6.74
N GLU A 18 5.93 -16.36 -7.27
CA GLU A 18 6.47 -16.10 -8.61
C GLU A 18 5.41 -16.38 -9.71
N GLU A 19 4.63 -17.46 -9.59
CA GLU A 19 3.50 -17.77 -10.49
C GLU A 19 2.41 -16.70 -10.43
N THR A 20 2.09 -16.22 -9.22
CA THR A 20 1.09 -15.16 -9.02
C THR A 20 1.56 -13.84 -9.64
N LEU A 21 2.82 -13.46 -9.43
CA LEU A 21 3.38 -12.24 -10.02
C LEU A 21 3.33 -12.31 -11.55
N LEU A 22 3.80 -13.41 -12.15
CA LEU A 22 3.77 -13.61 -13.59
C LEU A 22 2.34 -13.57 -14.16
N PHE A 23 1.37 -14.18 -13.45
CA PHE A 23 -0.04 -14.13 -13.84
C PHE A 23 -0.58 -12.69 -13.86
N LEU A 24 -0.30 -11.91 -12.82
CA LEU A 24 -0.78 -10.53 -12.69
C LEU A 24 -0.08 -9.58 -13.67
N GLU A 25 1.21 -9.81 -13.97
CA GLU A 25 1.94 -9.14 -15.05
C GLU A 25 1.28 -9.41 -16.41
N GLY A 26 0.95 -10.67 -16.70
CA GLY A 26 0.23 -11.05 -17.93
C GLY A 26 -1.16 -10.43 -18.06
N LYS A 27 -1.72 -9.90 -16.97
CA LYS A 27 -2.97 -9.14 -16.95
C LYS A 27 -2.77 -7.62 -16.98
N GLY A 28 -1.52 -7.14 -16.99
CA GLY A 28 -1.18 -5.72 -16.94
C GLY A 28 -1.56 -5.04 -15.62
N MET A 29 -1.71 -5.80 -14.53
CA MET A 29 -2.10 -5.24 -13.23
C MET A 29 -0.92 -4.76 -12.40
N LEU A 30 0.25 -5.34 -12.65
CA LEU A 30 1.48 -4.98 -12.00
C LEU A 30 2.67 -5.27 -12.91
N GLU A 31 3.84 -4.79 -12.49
CA GLU A 31 5.15 -5.18 -12.99
C GLU A 31 6.02 -5.54 -11.77
N ALA A 32 6.73 -6.67 -11.83
CA ALA A 32 7.51 -7.21 -10.72
C ALA A 32 8.97 -7.42 -11.14
N THR A 33 9.87 -6.59 -10.59
CA THR A 33 11.30 -6.71 -10.79
C THR A 33 11.93 -7.49 -9.64
N ARG A 34 12.84 -8.42 -9.97
CA ARG A 34 13.60 -9.16 -8.97
C ARG A 34 14.93 -8.47 -8.69
N GLU A 35 15.06 -7.88 -7.52
CA GLU A 35 16.32 -7.34 -7.01
C GLU A 35 17.11 -8.41 -6.23
N THR A 36 18.43 -8.40 -6.38
CA THR A 36 19.33 -9.38 -5.77
C THR A 36 20.11 -8.84 -4.57
N ASN A 37 20.10 -7.53 -4.29
CA ASN A 37 20.89 -6.94 -3.20
C ASN A 37 20.19 -5.74 -2.49
N PRO A 38 19.54 -5.94 -1.33
CA PRO A 38 19.16 -7.22 -0.72
C PRO A 38 18.11 -7.95 -1.58
N SER A 39 17.92 -9.27 -1.41
CA SER A 39 16.99 -9.99 -2.29
C SER A 39 15.52 -9.71 -1.96
N HIS A 40 14.82 -9.01 -2.86
CA HIS A 40 13.40 -8.66 -2.76
C HIS A 40 12.77 -8.55 -4.16
N TYR A 41 11.44 -8.50 -4.22
CA TYR A 41 10.69 -8.14 -5.42
C TYR A 41 10.24 -6.69 -5.28
N HIS A 42 10.59 -5.86 -6.25
CA HIS A 42 10.05 -4.51 -6.40
C HIS A 42 8.83 -4.57 -7.32
N ILE A 43 7.65 -4.29 -6.79
CA ILE A 43 6.38 -4.43 -7.52
C ILE A 43 5.77 -3.06 -7.77
N ALA A 44 5.60 -2.69 -9.04
CA ALA A 44 4.80 -1.54 -9.45
C ALA A 44 3.36 -2.01 -9.71
N LEU A 45 2.41 -1.51 -8.93
CA LEU A 45 0.98 -1.77 -9.10
C LEU A 45 0.34 -0.70 -9.98
N TYR A 46 -0.40 -1.16 -11.00
CA TYR A 46 -1.23 -0.35 -11.87
C TYR A 46 -2.66 -0.32 -11.32
N SER A 47 -3.09 0.84 -10.81
CA SER A 47 -4.39 1.00 -10.16
C SER A 47 -5.57 0.89 -11.12
N GLU A 48 -5.47 1.48 -12.32
CA GLU A 48 -6.54 1.49 -13.32
C GLU A 48 -6.92 0.08 -13.82
N PRO A 49 -5.96 -0.78 -14.24
CA PRO A 49 -6.28 -2.14 -14.66
C PRO A 49 -6.84 -3.02 -13.53
N TYR A 50 -6.40 -2.77 -12.29
CA TYR A 50 -6.86 -3.49 -11.11
C TYR A 50 -8.32 -3.18 -10.78
N VAL A 51 -8.71 -1.90 -10.78
CA VAL A 51 -10.10 -1.49 -10.54
C VAL A 51 -11.04 -2.09 -11.58
N ALA A 52 -10.69 -2.04 -12.87
CA ALA A 52 -11.47 -2.63 -13.95
C ALA A 52 -11.58 -4.15 -13.86
N TYR A 53 -10.61 -4.81 -13.24
CA TYR A 53 -10.65 -6.25 -12.98
C TYR A 53 -11.56 -6.61 -11.81
N VAL A 54 -11.40 -5.92 -10.67
CA VAL A 54 -12.28 -6.14 -9.51
C VAL A 54 -13.72 -5.86 -9.91
N SER A 55 -13.97 -4.79 -10.67
CA SER A 55 -15.29 -4.45 -11.22
C SER A 55 -15.92 -5.63 -11.98
N ARG A 56 -15.15 -6.28 -12.86
CA ARG A 56 -15.61 -7.45 -13.62
C ARG A 56 -15.86 -8.69 -12.75
N LEU A 57 -15.09 -8.89 -11.69
CA LEU A 57 -15.28 -10.04 -10.80
C LEU A 57 -16.44 -9.86 -9.83
N THR A 58 -16.66 -8.63 -9.35
CA THR A 58 -17.64 -8.35 -8.30
C THR A 58 -18.96 -7.81 -8.84
N ASP A 59 -19.05 -7.58 -10.16
CA ASP A 59 -20.19 -6.93 -10.83
C ASP A 59 -20.54 -5.57 -10.19
N ARG A 60 -19.50 -4.82 -9.82
CA ARG A 60 -19.63 -3.49 -9.19
C ARG A 60 -19.01 -2.43 -10.09
N PRO A 61 -19.58 -1.21 -10.14
CA PRO A 61 -19.00 -0.14 -10.93
C PRO A 61 -17.62 0.24 -10.41
N ALA A 62 -16.71 0.56 -11.33
CA ALA A 62 -15.33 0.97 -11.03
C ALA A 62 -15.29 2.16 -10.06
N GLU A 63 -16.21 3.12 -10.19
CA GLU A 63 -16.30 4.30 -9.33
C GLU A 63 -16.59 3.95 -7.87
N GLU A 64 -17.45 2.97 -7.62
CA GLU A 64 -17.73 2.46 -6.27
C GLU A 64 -16.49 1.76 -5.70
N ILE A 65 -15.81 0.94 -6.51
CA ILE A 65 -14.57 0.27 -6.07
C ILE A 65 -13.48 1.31 -5.78
N VAL A 66 -13.30 2.33 -6.62
CA VAL A 66 -12.36 3.44 -6.40
C VAL A 66 -12.66 4.17 -5.09
N SER A 67 -13.94 4.38 -4.77
CA SER A 67 -14.35 4.96 -3.49
C SER A 67 -14.09 4.05 -2.28
N LEU A 68 -14.01 2.73 -2.50
CA LEU A 68 -13.74 1.71 -1.48
C LEU A 68 -12.25 1.37 -1.34
N VAL A 69 -11.41 1.64 -2.35
CA VAL A 69 -9.94 1.64 -2.21
C VAL A 69 -9.53 2.89 -1.44
N ASN A 70 -9.77 2.76 -0.13
CA ASN A 70 -9.51 3.68 0.96
C ASN A 70 -8.49 4.79 0.66
N THR A 71 -9.03 6.00 0.64
CA THR A 71 -8.32 7.24 0.95
C THR A 71 -7.91 7.34 2.42
N GLU A 72 -8.10 6.31 3.26
CA GLU A 72 -7.75 6.32 4.69
C GLU A 72 -7.22 4.96 5.18
N ALA A 73 -5.98 4.92 5.69
CA ALA A 73 -5.37 3.74 6.32
C ALA A 73 -5.31 3.89 7.84
N THR A 74 -5.41 2.77 8.57
CA THR A 74 -5.12 2.78 10.02
C THR A 74 -3.69 2.34 10.30
N TYR A 75 -2.92 3.14 11.01
CA TYR A 75 -1.52 2.87 11.36
C TYR A 75 -1.31 2.84 12.86
N ARG A 76 -0.63 1.80 13.36
CA ARG A 76 -0.18 1.73 14.75
C ARG A 76 1.22 2.30 14.87
N VAL A 77 1.34 3.42 15.58
CA VAL A 77 2.60 4.13 15.81
C VAL A 77 3.60 3.21 16.51
N LYS A 78 4.83 3.14 15.98
CA LYS A 78 5.93 2.39 16.56
C LYS A 78 6.90 3.30 17.28
N ARG A 79 7.77 2.72 18.10
CA ARG A 79 8.80 3.48 18.80
C ARG A 79 9.71 4.18 17.79
N ARG A 80 9.88 5.50 17.96
CA ARG A 80 10.67 6.41 17.09
C ARG A 80 10.00 6.82 15.76
N ASP A 81 8.72 6.51 15.58
CA ASP A 81 7.98 7.10 14.45
C ASP A 81 7.70 8.58 14.69
N THR A 82 7.62 9.34 13.60
CA THR A 82 7.19 10.75 13.59
C THR A 82 6.09 10.92 12.55
N LEU A 83 5.21 11.92 12.73
CA LEU A 83 4.17 12.21 11.74
C LEU A 83 4.75 12.45 10.34
N TRP A 84 5.94 13.05 10.25
CA TRP A 84 6.61 13.29 8.98
C TRP A 84 7.05 12.01 8.27
N HIS A 85 7.66 11.06 8.99
CA HIS A 85 8.03 9.77 8.40
C HIS A 85 6.80 8.97 7.96
N ILE A 86 5.76 9.02 8.78
CA ILE A 86 4.50 8.35 8.48
C ILE A 86 3.83 9.00 7.26
N SER A 87 3.76 10.33 7.19
CA SER A 87 3.07 11.03 6.10
C SER A 87 3.74 10.78 4.75
N ARG A 88 5.07 10.78 4.70
CA ARG A 88 5.83 10.41 3.49
C ARG A 88 5.53 9.01 2.99
N ARG A 89 5.34 8.06 3.91
CA ARG A 89 5.08 6.66 3.55
C ARG A 89 3.72 6.47 2.88
N TYR A 90 2.73 7.27 3.28
CA TYR A 90 1.35 7.19 2.79
C TYR A 90 1.00 8.32 1.80
N ASP A 91 2.02 9.00 1.27
CA ASP A 91 1.90 10.13 0.35
C ASP A 91 0.85 11.16 0.79
N THR A 92 1.04 11.65 2.01
CA THR A 92 0.15 12.61 2.68
C THR A 92 0.94 13.64 3.46
N THR A 93 0.26 14.57 4.11
CA THR A 93 0.86 15.65 4.89
C THR A 93 0.70 15.40 6.39
N PRO A 94 1.67 15.80 7.24
CA PRO A 94 1.52 15.74 8.68
C PRO A 94 0.23 16.44 9.15
N GLU A 95 -0.12 17.56 8.52
CA GLU A 95 -1.30 18.37 8.81
C GLU A 95 -2.59 17.62 8.46
N ALA A 96 -2.60 16.84 7.38
CA ALA A 96 -3.73 15.98 7.05
C ALA A 96 -3.92 14.86 8.08
N ILE A 97 -2.82 14.24 8.54
CA ILE A 97 -2.88 13.23 9.62
C ILE A 97 -3.37 13.86 10.92
N GLN A 98 -2.89 15.06 11.27
CA GLN A 98 -3.33 15.77 12.47
C GLN A 98 -4.83 16.05 12.44
N ARG A 99 -5.33 16.61 11.33
CA ARG A 99 -6.76 16.89 11.15
C ARG A 99 -7.60 15.62 11.24
N ALA A 100 -7.17 14.53 10.59
CA ALA A 100 -7.88 13.25 10.60
C ALA A 100 -7.96 12.63 12.02
N ASN A 101 -7.01 12.93 12.90
CA ASN A 101 -6.94 12.37 14.25
C ASN A 101 -7.25 13.38 15.37
N GLY A 102 -7.64 14.61 15.04
CA GLY A 102 -7.90 15.66 16.02
C GLY A 102 -6.68 16.05 16.87
N LEU A 103 -5.47 15.86 16.35
CA LEU A 103 -4.23 16.19 17.06
C LEU A 103 -3.95 17.68 16.96
N ARG A 104 -3.66 18.32 18.11
CA ARG A 104 -3.30 19.74 18.18
C ARG A 104 -1.80 19.99 17.93
N THR A 105 -0.97 18.99 18.24
CA THR A 105 0.48 19.02 18.06
C THR A 105 0.91 17.82 17.22
N ALA A 106 2.19 17.77 16.84
CA ALA A 106 2.74 16.65 16.06
C ALA A 106 3.18 15.47 16.95
N ASP A 107 2.82 15.50 18.24
CA ASP A 107 3.23 14.51 19.22
C ASP A 107 2.40 13.24 19.06
N ILE A 108 3.09 12.12 18.87
CA ILE A 108 2.50 10.79 18.74
C ILE A 108 3.22 9.81 19.65
N TYR A 109 2.48 8.85 20.20
CA TYR A 109 3.01 7.91 21.18
C TYR A 109 3.03 6.49 20.61
N PRO A 110 4.09 5.70 20.91
CA PRO A 110 4.13 4.30 20.50
C PRO A 110 2.90 3.52 21.00
N GLY A 111 2.27 2.78 20.11
CA GLY A 111 1.03 2.02 20.36
C GLY A 111 -0.25 2.76 19.99
N GLN A 112 -0.20 4.06 19.72
CA GLN A 112 -1.33 4.86 19.26
C GLN A 112 -1.81 4.42 17.88
N LEU A 113 -3.13 4.37 17.68
CA LEU A 113 -3.74 4.14 16.36
C LEU A 113 -4.05 5.48 15.71
N LEU A 114 -3.58 5.67 14.47
CA LEU A 114 -3.80 6.86 13.68
C LEU A 114 -4.57 6.52 12.40
N LYS A 115 -5.53 7.36 12.06
CA LYS A 115 -6.19 7.43 10.76
C LYS A 115 -5.32 8.24 9.79
N ILE A 116 -4.96 7.65 8.67
CA ILE A 116 -3.98 8.22 7.76
C ILE A 116 -4.64 8.42 6.41
N PRO A 117 -4.99 9.66 6.04
CA PRO A 117 -5.55 9.90 4.74
C PRO A 117 -4.47 9.73 3.67
N ILE A 118 -4.68 8.87 2.68
CA ILE A 118 -3.73 8.52 1.62
C ILE A 118 -3.93 9.48 0.44
N GLY A 119 -2.83 9.99 -0.14
CA GLY A 119 -2.87 10.78 -1.37
C GLY A 119 -3.40 12.22 -1.21
N GLN A 120 -3.24 12.83 -0.02
CA GLN A 120 -3.67 14.21 0.29
C GLN A 120 -2.51 15.21 0.24
N ARG A 121 -1.66 15.11 -0.78
CA ARG A 121 -0.46 15.92 -0.91
C ARG A 121 -0.65 17.14 -1.80
#